data_AF-A0A2V3IFG9-F1
#
_entry.id   AF-A0A2V3IFG9-F1
#
_cell.length_a   1.000
_cell.length_b   1.000
_cell.length_c   1.000
_cell.angle_alpha   90.00
_cell.angle_beta   90.00
_cell.angle_gamma   90.00
#
_symmetry.space_group_name_H-M   'P 1'
#
loop_
_entity.id
_entity.type
_entity.pdbx_description
1 polymer ?
#
loop_
_entity_poly.entity_id
_entity_poly.type
_entity_poly.pdbx_seq_one_letter_code
_entity_poly.pdbx_strand_id
1 'polypeptide(L)'
;MVNTTEYRLASSLQVKIRDLGFAQPISSLATGESLDRARKAGAVTPATIAAFHFAEDIYALGYSFLELIFSSFSGVPVPQDRFKKLFEDTFKLDVNAFREYCKQDPEWSSAVEFLDSQSQGGWELMKCMLRARDDFAEVSLKNIRQSLF
;
A
#
# COMPACT_ATOMS: atom_id res chain seq x y z
N MET A 1 16.26 4.10 -21.38
CA MET A 1 16.27 3.70 -19.96
C MET A 1 16.55 4.97 -19.17
N VAL A 2 15.59 5.51 -18.43
CA VAL A 2 15.80 6.75 -17.66
C VAL A 2 16.78 6.42 -16.54
N ASN A 3 17.90 7.14 -16.50
CA ASN A 3 18.86 7.02 -15.42
C ASN A 3 18.28 7.73 -14.19
N THR A 4 17.98 6.97 -13.12
CA THR A 4 17.38 7.48 -11.88
C THR A 4 18.35 8.29 -11.02
N THR A 5 19.63 8.41 -11.43
CA THR A 5 20.62 9.26 -10.73
C THR A 5 20.64 10.71 -11.25
N GLU A 6 20.00 11.01 -12.38
CA GLU A 6 19.87 12.39 -12.87
C GLU A 6 18.60 13.05 -12.32
N TYR A 7 18.76 13.85 -11.25
CA TYR A 7 17.68 14.62 -10.60
C TYR A 7 16.81 15.45 -11.57
N ARG A 8 17.39 15.96 -12.67
CA ARG A 8 16.67 16.72 -13.70
C ARG A 8 15.59 15.93 -14.43
N LEU A 9 15.66 14.60 -14.40
CA LEU A 9 14.72 13.71 -15.08
C LEU A 9 13.62 13.20 -14.13
N ALA A 10 13.61 13.60 -12.85
CA ALA A 10 12.59 13.14 -11.89
C ALA A 10 11.16 13.46 -12.35
N SER A 11 10.96 14.64 -12.96
CA SER A 11 9.66 15.04 -13.55
C SER A 11 9.24 14.21 -14.76
N SER A 12 10.16 13.41 -15.33
CA SER A 12 9.91 12.51 -16.47
C SER A 12 9.73 11.05 -16.06
N LEU A 13 9.74 10.75 -14.75
CA LEU A 13 9.60 9.38 -14.26
C LEU A 13 8.25 8.79 -14.68
N GLN A 14 8.30 7.70 -15.44
CA GLN A 14 7.12 6.92 -15.81
C GLN A 14 7.12 5.61 -15.03
N VAL A 15 6.16 5.46 -14.12
CA VAL A 15 5.92 4.21 -13.40
C VAL A 15 4.99 3.33 -14.23
N LYS A 16 5.38 2.08 -14.45
CA LYS A 16 4.58 1.08 -15.19
C LYS A 16 4.48 -0.19 -14.36
N ILE A 17 3.26 -0.71 -14.22
CA ILE A 17 3.02 -2.04 -13.67
C ILE A 17 3.44 -3.07 -14.72
N ARG A 18 4.14 -4.12 -14.29
CA ARG A 18 4.63 -5.21 -15.14
C ARG A 18 4.37 -6.56 -14.48
N ASP A 19 4.74 -7.64 -15.17
CA ASP A 19 4.73 -9.01 -14.64
C ASP A 19 3.35 -9.52 -14.20
N LEU A 20 2.33 -9.19 -15.00
CA LEU A 20 0.94 -9.66 -14.83
C LEU A 20 0.74 -11.15 -15.15
N GLY A 21 1.81 -11.95 -15.21
CA GLY A 21 1.74 -13.40 -15.50
C GLY A 21 1.04 -14.21 -14.41
N PHE A 22 0.95 -13.67 -13.19
CA PHE A 22 0.18 -14.23 -12.07
C PHE A 22 -1.18 -13.56 -11.87
N ALA A 23 -1.52 -12.54 -12.67
CA ALA A 23 -2.82 -11.90 -12.61
C ALA A 23 -3.87 -12.78 -13.30
N GLN A 24 -5.13 -12.64 -12.88
CA GLN A 24 -6.25 -13.37 -13.46
C GLN A 24 -7.42 -12.42 -13.73
N PRO A 25 -8.11 -12.55 -14.87
CA PRO A 25 -9.35 -11.82 -15.06
C PRO A 25 -10.41 -12.31 -14.07
N ILE A 26 -11.27 -11.41 -13.58
CA ILE A 26 -12.34 -11.75 -12.65
C ILE A 26 -13.27 -12.83 -13.23
N SER A 27 -13.48 -12.82 -14.55
CA SER A 27 -14.28 -13.84 -15.24
C SER A 27 -13.71 -15.25 -15.17
N SER A 28 -12.40 -15.41 -14.92
CA SER A 28 -11.79 -16.73 -14.72
C SER A 28 -11.84 -17.22 -13.27
N LEU A 29 -12.33 -16.40 -12.33
CA LEU A 29 -12.56 -16.81 -10.94
C LEU A 29 -13.85 -17.64 -10.84
N ALA A 30 -13.85 -18.82 -11.46
CA ALA A 30 -14.99 -19.73 -11.40
C ALA A 30 -15.04 -20.52 -10.08
N THR A 31 -13.87 -20.94 -9.60
CA THR A 31 -13.68 -21.71 -8.36
C THR A 31 -12.26 -21.46 -7.83
N GLY A 32 -12.02 -21.80 -6.57
CA GLY A 32 -10.69 -21.80 -5.97
C GLY A 32 -10.55 -20.86 -4.77
N GLU A 33 -9.40 -20.97 -4.11
CA GLU A 33 -9.11 -20.32 -2.84
C GLU A 33 -9.33 -18.80 -2.87
N SER A 34 -9.00 -18.14 -3.98
CA SER A 34 -9.17 -16.69 -4.14
C SER A 34 -10.64 -16.27 -4.03
N LEU A 35 -11.54 -17.01 -4.68
CA LEU A 35 -12.98 -16.78 -4.63
C LEU A 35 -13.55 -17.13 -3.24
N ASP A 36 -13.04 -18.19 -2.62
CA ASP A 36 -13.44 -18.58 -1.26
C ASP A 36 -13.05 -17.53 -0.23
N ARG A 37 -11.87 -16.91 -0.37
CA ARG A 37 -11.45 -15.76 0.46
C ARG A 37 -12.38 -14.57 0.29
N ALA A 38 -12.68 -14.19 -0.96
CA ALA A 38 -13.61 -13.09 -1.25
C ALA A 38 -15.00 -13.34 -0.62
N ARG A 39 -15.54 -14.56 -0.78
CA ARG A 39 -16.82 -14.95 -0.19
C ARG A 39 -16.81 -14.95 1.33
N LYS A 40 -15.74 -15.43 1.96
CA LYS A 40 -15.55 -15.37 3.42
C LYS A 40 -15.52 -13.94 3.95
N ALA A 41 -14.98 -13.00 3.16
CA ALA A 41 -15.01 -11.58 3.45
C ALA A 41 -16.38 -10.91 3.16
N GLY A 42 -17.38 -11.67 2.70
CA GLY A 42 -18.74 -11.17 2.40
C GLY A 42 -18.97 -10.73 0.96
N ALA A 43 -17.98 -10.87 0.07
CA ALA A 43 -18.13 -10.55 -1.35
C ALA A 43 -18.83 -11.71 -2.10
N VAL A 44 -20.11 -11.54 -2.43
CA VAL A 44 -20.94 -12.61 -3.03
C VAL A 44 -21.43 -12.31 -4.45
N THR A 45 -21.37 -11.05 -4.88
CA THR A 45 -21.72 -10.63 -6.26
C THR A 45 -20.45 -10.41 -7.09
N PRO A 46 -20.52 -10.51 -8.44
CA PRO A 46 -19.38 -10.20 -9.30
C PRO A 46 -18.76 -8.82 -9.04
N ALA A 47 -19.59 -7.81 -8.77
CA ALA A 47 -19.13 -6.45 -8.46
C ALA A 47 -18.38 -6.39 -7.12
N THR A 48 -18.90 -7.02 -6.06
CA THR A 48 -18.24 -7.05 -4.76
C THR A 48 -16.98 -7.90 -4.75
N ILE A 49 -16.94 -8.97 -5.56
CA ILE A 49 -15.73 -9.81 -5.74
C ILE A 49 -14.63 -9.01 -6.45
N ALA A 50 -15.01 -8.24 -7.48
CA ALA A 50 -14.09 -7.32 -8.14
C ALA A 50 -13.54 -6.27 -7.17
N ALA A 51 -14.41 -5.66 -6.35
CA ALA A 51 -14.02 -4.68 -5.33
C ALA A 51 -13.08 -5.28 -4.28
N PHE A 52 -13.34 -6.50 -3.83
CA PHE A 52 -12.46 -7.23 -2.90
C PHE A 52 -11.06 -7.43 -3.48
N HIS A 53 -10.93 -7.94 -4.70
CA HIS A 53 -9.61 -8.15 -5.30
C HIS A 53 -8.90 -6.83 -5.62
N PHE A 54 -9.66 -5.80 -5.98
CA PHE A 54 -9.11 -4.45 -6.12
C PHE A 54 -8.55 -3.93 -4.78
N ALA A 55 -9.27 -4.15 -3.68
CA ALA A 55 -8.79 -3.80 -2.35
C ALA A 55 -7.56 -4.62 -1.91
N GLU A 56 -7.46 -5.89 -2.30
CA GLU A 56 -6.24 -6.70 -2.09
C GLU A 56 -5.02 -6.06 -2.77
N ASP A 57 -5.17 -5.60 -4.02
CA ASP A 57 -4.08 -4.95 -4.76
C ASP A 57 -3.68 -3.60 -4.11
N ILE A 58 -4.65 -2.82 -3.64
CA ILE A 58 -4.39 -1.56 -2.92
C ILE A 58 -3.70 -1.82 -1.58
N TYR A 59 -4.11 -2.85 -0.85
CA TYR A 59 -3.45 -3.26 0.38
C TYR A 59 -1.99 -3.68 0.13
N ALA A 60 -1.73 -4.46 -0.93
CA ALA A 60 -0.38 -4.83 -1.31
C ALA A 60 0.46 -3.60 -1.69
N LEU A 61 -0.14 -2.65 -2.41
CA LEU A 61 0.48 -1.36 -2.73
C LEU A 61 0.85 -0.56 -1.48
N GLY A 62 0.09 -0.67 -0.40
CA GLY A 62 0.40 -0.02 0.88
C GLY A 62 1.75 -0.41 1.46
N TYR A 63 2.11 -1.69 1.38
CA TYR A 63 3.44 -2.16 1.80
C TYR A 63 4.55 -1.78 0.83
N SER A 64 4.27 -1.79 -0.47
CA SER A 64 5.21 -1.28 -1.48
C SER A 64 5.49 0.22 -1.30
N PHE A 65 4.48 0.99 -0.90
CA PHE A 65 4.64 2.40 -0.56
C PHE A 65 5.56 2.60 0.64
N LEU A 66 5.36 1.84 1.72
CA LEU A 66 6.24 1.89 2.90
C LEU A 66 7.68 1.50 2.58
N GLU A 67 7.87 0.37 1.89
CA GLU A 67 9.19 -0.07 1.45
C GLU A 67 9.88 1.00 0.60
N LEU A 68 9.18 1.58 -0.38
CA LEU A 68 9.73 2.60 -1.25
C LEU A 68 10.20 3.82 -0.46
N ILE A 69 9.35 4.37 0.41
CA ILE A 69 9.68 5.57 1.17
C ILE A 69 10.84 5.29 2.13
N PHE A 70 10.71 4.30 3.01
CA PHE A 70 11.73 4.05 4.02
C PHE A 70 13.06 3.59 3.43
N SER A 71 13.06 2.80 2.35
CA SER A 71 14.30 2.42 1.66
C SER A 71 14.97 3.62 0.97
N SER A 72 14.17 4.53 0.41
CA SER A 72 14.71 5.72 -0.26
C SER A 72 15.38 6.70 0.71
N PHE A 73 14.82 6.86 1.91
CA PHE A 73 15.36 7.80 2.91
C PHE A 73 16.45 7.21 3.80
N SER A 74 16.43 5.91 4.08
CA SER A 74 17.48 5.24 4.88
C SER A 74 18.73 4.89 4.07
N GLY A 75 18.64 4.86 2.74
CA GLY A 75 19.74 4.44 1.87
C GLY A 75 20.01 2.93 1.87
N VAL A 76 19.22 2.15 2.62
CA VAL A 76 19.29 0.68 2.67
C VAL A 76 17.90 0.08 2.39
N PRO A 77 17.79 -1.03 1.65
CA PRO A 77 16.51 -1.69 1.43
C PRO A 77 15.87 -2.14 2.75
N VAL A 78 14.61 -1.74 2.99
CA VAL A 78 13.81 -2.20 4.13
C VAL A 78 12.72 -3.14 3.61
N PRO A 79 12.83 -4.46 3.86
CA PRO A 79 11.94 -5.44 3.23
C PRO A 79 10.50 -5.32 3.72
N GLN A 80 9.53 -5.54 2.82
CA GLN A 80 8.10 -5.49 3.12
C GLN A 80 7.69 -6.37 4.31
N ASP A 81 8.28 -7.57 4.43
CA ASP A 81 7.99 -8.51 5.53
C ASP A 81 8.26 -7.90 6.91
N ARG A 82 9.25 -7.00 7.01
CA ARG A 82 9.53 -6.28 8.26
C ARG A 82 8.38 -5.34 8.61
N PHE A 83 7.85 -4.60 7.63
CA PHE A 83 6.72 -3.70 7.85
C PHE A 83 5.45 -4.46 8.17
N LYS A 84 5.22 -5.59 7.50
CA LYS A 84 4.06 -6.43 7.77
C LYS A 84 4.04 -6.94 9.21
N LYS A 85 5.18 -7.47 9.67
CA LYS A 85 5.33 -7.91 11.06
C LYS A 85 5.19 -6.76 12.06
N LEU A 86 5.84 -5.62 11.81
CA LEU A 86 5.74 -4.48 12.72
C LEU A 86 4.29 -3.95 12.78
N PHE A 87 3.71 -3.65 11.62
CA PHE A 87 2.44 -2.97 11.56
C PHE A 87 1.26 -3.88 11.95
N GLU A 88 1.21 -5.12 11.45
CA GLU A 88 0.11 -6.05 11.73
C GLU A 88 0.29 -6.75 13.08
N ASP A 89 1.48 -7.30 13.34
CA ASP A 89 1.68 -8.14 14.52
C ASP A 89 2.02 -7.34 15.77
N THR A 90 2.93 -6.36 15.67
CA THR A 90 3.39 -5.58 16.83
C THR A 90 2.42 -4.46 17.18
N PHE A 91 2.07 -3.62 16.21
CA PHE A 91 1.25 -2.42 16.45
C PHE A 91 -0.25 -2.62 16.22
N LYS A 92 -0.67 -3.80 15.75
CA LYS A 92 -2.09 -4.13 15.55
C LYS A 92 -2.83 -3.08 14.70
N LEU A 93 -2.18 -2.64 13.62
CA LEU A 93 -2.68 -1.62 12.68
C LEU A 93 -2.82 -0.21 13.28
N ASP A 94 -2.24 0.05 14.45
CA ASP A 94 -2.17 1.39 15.04
C ASP A 94 -1.08 2.23 14.35
N VAL A 95 -1.54 3.13 13.49
CA VAL A 95 -0.70 4.06 12.73
C VAL A 95 0.05 5.03 13.62
N ASN A 96 -0.55 5.49 14.71
CA ASN A 96 0.10 6.46 15.60
C ASN A 96 1.22 5.78 16.38
N ALA A 97 0.96 4.58 16.92
CA ALA A 97 1.98 3.81 17.61
C ALA A 97 3.14 3.43 16.68
N PHE A 98 2.83 2.99 15.45
CA PHE A 98 3.85 2.68 14.45
C PHE A 98 4.67 3.92 14.06
N ARG A 99 4.02 5.06 13.84
CA ARG A 99 4.68 6.33 13.54
C ARG A 99 5.63 6.77 14.66
N GLU A 100 5.19 6.72 15.92
CA GLU A 100 6.05 7.09 17.06
C GLU A 100 7.23 6.13 17.22
N TYR A 101 7.05 4.84 16.95
CA TYR A 101 8.16 3.89 16.88
C TYR A 101 9.17 4.28 15.79
N CYS A 102 8.69 4.56 14.57
CA CYS A 102 9.57 4.94 13.46
C CYS A 102 10.33 6.24 13.73
N LYS A 103 9.71 7.19 14.45
CA LYS A 103 10.32 8.47 14.81
C LYS A 103 11.49 8.32 15.79
N GLN A 104 11.54 7.23 16.56
CA GLN A 104 12.64 6.95 17.50
C GLN A 104 13.88 6.41 16.80
N ASP A 105 13.75 5.92 15.55
CA ASP A 105 14.86 5.43 14.76
C ASP A 105 15.48 6.56 13.92
N PRO A 106 16.74 6.97 14.19
CA PRO A 106 17.39 8.03 13.44
C PRO A 106 17.46 7.77 11.93
N GLU A 107 17.57 6.50 11.52
CA GLU A 107 17.63 6.11 10.09
C GLU A 107 16.32 6.41 9.37
N TRP A 108 15.21 6.49 10.10
CA TRP A 108 13.87 6.67 9.56
C TRP A 108 13.31 8.08 9.78
N SER A 109 14.04 8.94 10.50
CA SER A 109 13.64 10.32 10.79
C SER A 109 13.18 11.10 9.55
N SER A 110 13.97 11.10 8.47
CA SER A 110 13.61 11.80 7.23
C SER A 110 12.39 11.20 6.51
N ALA A 111 12.20 9.87 6.58
CA ALA A 111 10.99 9.23 6.03
C ALA A 111 9.74 9.66 6.82
N VAL A 112 9.86 9.71 8.15
CA VAL A 112 8.78 10.15 9.04
C VAL A 112 8.43 11.61 8.79
N GLU A 113 9.43 12.49 8.69
CA GLU A 113 9.24 13.91 8.34
C GLU A 113 8.53 14.08 6.98
N PHE A 114 8.92 13.29 5.98
CA PHE A 114 8.25 13.29 4.68
C PHE A 114 6.78 12.88 4.79
N LEU A 115 6.47 11.79 5.50
CA LEU A 115 5.10 11.31 5.69
C LEU A 115 4.25 12.23 6.57
N ASP A 116 4.89 12.99 7.47
CA ASP A 116 4.28 14.03 8.30
C ASP A 116 3.90 15.30 7.53
N SER A 117 4.46 15.48 6.33
CA SER A 117 4.14 16.64 5.50
C SER A 117 2.65 16.73 5.18
N GLN A 118 2.16 17.95 4.94
CA GLN A 118 0.76 18.24 4.64
C GLN A 118 -0.22 17.64 5.67
N SER A 119 -0.01 17.93 6.95
CA SER A 119 -0.86 17.43 8.06
C SER A 119 -0.94 15.91 8.13
N GLN A 120 0.21 15.22 8.01
CA GLN A 120 0.30 13.75 8.08
C GLN A 120 -0.41 13.02 6.92
N GLY A 121 -0.52 13.67 5.76
CA GLY A 121 -1.22 13.10 4.59
C GLY A 121 -0.61 11.77 4.11
N GLY A 122 0.71 11.58 4.25
CA GLY A 122 1.36 10.32 3.92
C GLY A 122 0.93 9.16 4.82
N TRP A 123 0.76 9.43 6.11
CA TRP A 123 0.30 8.44 7.09
C TRP A 123 -1.17 8.07 6.89
N GLU A 124 -2.03 9.04 6.60
CA GLU A 124 -3.44 8.77 6.29
C GLU A 124 -3.59 8.02 4.96
N LEU A 125 -2.80 8.34 3.94
CA LEU A 125 -2.77 7.56 2.69
C LEU A 125 -2.34 6.11 2.95
N MET A 126 -1.27 5.90 3.71
CA MET A 126 -0.81 4.56 4.12
C MET A 126 -1.93 3.79 4.83
N LYS A 127 -2.59 4.42 5.80
CA LYS A 127 -3.71 3.85 6.55
C LYS A 127 -4.86 3.45 5.63
N CYS A 128 -5.26 4.31 4.70
CA CYS A 128 -6.30 4.01 3.71
C CYS A 128 -5.93 2.79 2.86
N MET A 129 -4.67 2.68 2.42
CA MET A 129 -4.22 1.51 1.66
C MET A 129 -4.23 0.23 2.50
N LEU A 130 -3.65 0.27 3.70
CA LEU A 130 -3.50 -0.91 4.56
C LEU A 130 -4.81 -1.39 5.21
N ARG A 131 -5.85 -0.55 5.23
CA ARG A 131 -7.21 -0.93 5.66
C ARG A 131 -8.14 -1.28 4.51
N ALA A 132 -7.67 -1.20 3.27
CA ALA A 132 -8.53 -1.37 2.10
C ALA A 132 -9.29 -2.71 2.09
N ARG A 133 -8.69 -3.78 2.65
CA ARG A 133 -9.32 -5.10 2.79
C ARG A 133 -10.55 -5.11 3.69
N ASP A 134 -10.48 -4.38 4.80
CA ASP A 134 -11.56 -4.32 5.78
C ASP A 134 -12.73 -3.50 5.23
N ASP A 135 -12.40 -2.45 4.46
CA ASP A 135 -13.34 -1.48 3.93
C ASP A 135 -13.63 -1.67 2.43
N PHE A 136 -13.45 -2.87 1.87
CA PHE A 136 -13.44 -3.09 0.40
C PHE A 136 -14.75 -2.67 -0.30
N ALA A 137 -15.87 -2.61 0.42
CA ALA A 137 -17.14 -2.11 -0.08
C ALA A 137 -17.16 -0.57 -0.26
N GLU A 138 -16.33 0.14 0.50
CA GLU A 138 -16.19 1.60 0.52
C GLU A 138 -14.93 2.08 -0.20
N VAL A 139 -13.96 1.20 -0.46
CA VAL A 139 -12.75 1.51 -1.22
C VAL A 139 -13.10 1.79 -2.67
N SER A 140 -13.08 3.06 -3.02
CA SER A 140 -13.10 3.53 -4.41
C SER A 140 -11.80 4.25 -4.74
N LEU A 141 -11.31 4.08 -5.97
CA LEU A 141 -10.25 4.93 -6.52
C LEU A 141 -10.56 6.43 -6.38
N LYS A 142 -11.85 6.81 -6.36
CA LYS A 142 -12.28 8.19 -6.10
C LYS A 142 -11.92 8.63 -4.68
N ASN A 143 -12.10 7.77 -3.69
CA ASN A 143 -11.83 8.07 -2.28
C ASN A 143 -10.32 8.13 -2.04
N ILE A 144 -9.54 7.23 -2.65
CA ILE A 144 -8.07 7.28 -2.60
C ILE A 144 -7.57 8.55 -3.28
N ARG A 145 -8.11 8.92 -4.45
CA ARG A 145 -7.75 10.16 -5.15
C ARG A 145 -8.08 11.43 -4.38
N GLN A 146 -9.12 11.42 -3.57
CA GLN A 146 -9.48 12.56 -2.70
C GLN A 146 -8.62 12.62 -1.43
N SER A 147 -8.01 11.50 -1.03
CA SER A 147 -7.03 11.44 0.09
C SER A 147 -5.61 11.86 -0.32
N LEU A 148 -5.37 12.07 -1.63
CA LEU A 148 -4.07 12.48 -2.14
C LEU A 148 -3.96 14.02 -2.09
N PHE A 149 -2.91 14.46 -1.38
CA PHE A 149 -2.15 15.72 -1.47
C PHE A 149 -2.74 16.88 -2.29
#